data_AF-W1XLK2-F1
#
_entry.id   AF-W1XLK2-F1
#
_cell.length_a   1.000
_cell.length_b   1.000
_cell.length_c   1.000
_cell.angle_alpha   90.00
_cell.angle_beta   90.00
_cell.angle_gamma   90.00
#
_symmetry.space_group_name_H-M   'P 1'
#
loop_
_entity.id
_entity.type
_entity.pdbx_description
1 polymer ?
#
loop_
_entity_poly.entity_id
_entity_poly.type
_entity_poly.pdbx_seq_one_letter_code
_entity_poly.pdbx_strand_id
1 'polypeptide(L)'
;AVNAKVQRPSVCNSMETLLVHQAVAREFLPRLNIALLEYGVRIHGDEAVAQYMENTIPLTEESFSTEYNDMDLNVRIVENLEEAID
;
A
#
# COMPACT_ATOMS: atom_id res chain seq x y z
N ALA A 1 3.15 4.20 8.18
CA ALA A 1 2.13 3.42 7.45
C ALA A 1 0.90 3.15 8.32
N VAL A 2 0.95 2.30 9.36
CA VAL A 2 -0.24 1.89 10.16
C VAL A 2 -1.08 3.09 10.65
N ASN A 3 -0.48 4.04 11.38
CA ASN A 3 -1.22 5.20 11.88
C ASN A 3 -1.86 6.04 10.75
N ALA A 4 -1.12 6.25 9.66
CA ALA A 4 -1.56 7.07 8.53
C ALA A 4 -2.78 6.49 7.80
N LYS A 5 -3.01 5.17 7.84
CA LYS A 5 -4.19 4.53 7.26
C LYS A 5 -5.29 4.24 8.30
N VAL A 6 -4.91 3.67 9.43
CA VAL A 6 -5.85 3.06 10.38
C VAL A 6 -6.48 4.07 11.34
N GLN A 7 -5.81 5.19 11.63
CA GLN A 7 -6.27 6.10 12.68
C GLN A 7 -7.64 6.71 12.39
N ARG A 8 -7.85 7.18 11.16
CA ARG A 8 -9.12 7.74 10.66
C ARG A 8 -9.19 7.50 9.14
N PRO A 9 -9.58 6.30 8.67
CA PRO A 9 -9.57 6.00 7.24
C PRO A 9 -10.55 6.84 6.41
N SER A 10 -11.59 7.41 7.04
CA SER A 10 -12.67 8.15 6.36
C SER A 10 -12.43 9.66 6.21
N VAL A 11 -11.23 10.15 6.48
CA VAL A 11 -10.89 11.58 6.31
C VAL A 11 -9.91 11.76 5.16
N CYS A 12 -9.98 12.89 4.49
CA CYS A 12 -9.23 13.17 3.25
C CYS A 12 -7.69 13.19 3.39
N ASN A 13 -7.15 13.11 4.61
CA ASN A 13 -5.70 13.03 4.83
C ASN A 13 -5.22 11.61 5.24
N SER A 14 -6.12 10.62 5.20
CA SER A 14 -5.76 9.22 5.27
C SER A 14 -4.84 8.85 4.09
N MET A 15 -3.87 7.98 4.34
CA MET A 15 -2.94 7.51 3.31
C MET A 15 -3.64 6.49 2.39
N GLU A 16 -3.89 6.87 1.15
CA GLU A 16 -4.54 5.99 0.16
C GLU A 16 -3.55 5.18 -0.68
N THR A 17 -2.33 5.71 -0.88
CA THR A 17 -1.26 5.06 -1.65
C THR A 17 0.07 5.11 -0.89
N LEU A 18 0.75 3.96 -0.82
CA LEU A 18 2.09 3.81 -0.26
C LEU A 18 3.07 3.37 -1.36
N LEU A 19 4.04 4.22 -1.64
CA LEU A 19 5.15 3.90 -2.53
C LEU A 19 6.33 3.37 -1.72
N VAL A 20 6.89 2.24 -2.12
CA VAL A 20 7.98 1.56 -1.41
C VAL A 20 9.17 1.40 -2.33
N HIS A 21 10.33 1.93 -1.93
CA HIS A 21 11.53 1.80 -2.72
C HIS A 21 11.98 0.33 -2.81
N GLN A 22 12.34 -0.15 -4.00
CA GLN A 22 12.72 -1.53 -4.29
C GLN A 22 13.80 -2.08 -3.35
N ALA A 23 14.79 -1.25 -3.01
CA ALA A 23 15.91 -1.62 -2.14
C ALA A 23 15.50 -2.10 -0.74
N VAL A 24 14.31 -1.72 -0.25
CA VAL A 24 13.81 -2.13 1.08
C VAL A 24 12.58 -3.04 1.00
N ALA A 25 11.99 -3.22 -0.18
CA ALA A 25 10.71 -3.91 -0.36
C ALA A 25 10.72 -5.32 0.24
N ARG A 26 11.78 -6.09 0.00
CA ARG A 26 11.93 -7.47 0.48
C ARG A 26 11.83 -7.62 2.00
N GLU A 27 12.38 -6.67 2.76
CA GLU A 27 12.40 -6.74 4.22
C GLU A 27 11.21 -5.99 4.84
N PHE A 28 10.76 -4.91 4.20
CA PHE A 28 9.74 -4.01 4.73
C PHE A 28 8.32 -4.53 4.48
N LEU A 29 8.01 -4.98 3.26
CA LEU A 29 6.64 -5.33 2.86
C LEU A 29 6.06 -6.52 3.65
N PRO A 30 6.80 -7.61 3.94
CA PRO A 30 6.24 -8.72 4.72
C PRO A 30 5.88 -8.29 6.15
N ARG A 31 6.73 -7.45 6.77
CA ARG A 31 6.48 -6.91 8.12
C ARG A 31 5.30 -5.95 8.12
N LEU A 32 5.17 -5.14 7.08
CA LEU A 32 4.05 -4.23 6.91
C LEU A 32 2.74 -5.00 6.72
N ASN A 33 2.75 -6.08 5.93
CA ASN A 33 1.59 -6.92 5.69
C ASN A 33 1.00 -7.44 7.01
N ILE A 34 1.85 -8.04 7.85
CA ILE A 34 1.44 -8.53 9.18
C ILE A 34 0.81 -7.40 10.00
N ALA A 35 1.48 -6.24 10.08
CA ALA A 35 1.02 -5.12 10.89
C ALA A 35 -0.30 -4.50 10.38
N LEU A 36 -0.57 -4.54 9.07
CA LEU A 36 -1.80 -4.00 8.48
C LEU A 36 -2.96 -5.01 8.51
N LEU A 37 -2.66 -6.31 8.35
CA LEU A 37 -3.63 -7.40 8.47
C LEU A 37 -4.29 -7.43 9.86
N GLU A 38 -3.56 -7.12 10.93
CA GLU A 38 -4.10 -7.01 12.29
C GLU A 38 -5.26 -6.00 12.41
N TYR A 39 -5.32 -5.01 11.51
CA TYR A 39 -6.37 -3.98 11.48
C TYR A 39 -7.39 -4.19 10.35
N GLY A 40 -7.30 -5.31 9.61
CA GLY A 40 -8.20 -5.62 8.50
C GLY A 40 -8.00 -4.75 7.26
N VAL A 41 -6.80 -4.17 7.08
CA VAL A 41 -6.51 -3.38 5.88
C VAL A 41 -6.35 -4.29 4.67
N ARG A 42 -7.08 -3.97 3.60
CA ARG A 42 -7.05 -4.63 2.29
C ARG A 42 -5.95 -3.98 1.44
N ILE A 43 -5.02 -4.80 0.97
CA ILE A 43 -3.87 -4.33 0.21
C ILE A 43 -4.16 -4.50 -1.27
N HIS A 44 -4.10 -3.40 -2.02
CA HIS A 44 -4.12 -3.40 -3.48
C HIS A 44 -2.67 -3.29 -3.96
N GLY A 45 -2.18 -4.29 -4.67
CA GLY A 45 -0.79 -4.36 -5.12
C GLY A 45 -0.65 -5.08 -6.45
N ASP A 46 0.40 -4.74 -7.18
CA ASP A 46 0.79 -5.47 -8.39
C ASP A 46 1.52 -6.78 -8.05
N GLU A 47 1.98 -7.47 -9.09
CA GLU A 47 2.68 -8.75 -8.96
C GLU A 47 4.00 -8.61 -8.17
N ALA A 48 4.66 -7.45 -8.21
CA ALA A 48 5.88 -7.22 -7.46
C ALA A 48 5.60 -7.10 -5.96
N VAL A 49 4.51 -6.44 -5.58
CA VAL A 49 4.04 -6.39 -4.18
C VAL A 49 3.55 -7.76 -3.70
N ALA A 50 2.82 -8.50 -4.55
CA ALA A 50 2.29 -9.83 -4.25
C ALA A 50 3.38 -10.88 -3.95
N GLN A 51 4.63 -10.65 -4.37
CA GLN A 51 5.77 -11.48 -3.98
C GLN A 51 6.10 -11.40 -2.49
N TYR A 52 5.71 -10.30 -1.82
CA TYR A 52 6.09 -10.01 -0.44
C TYR A 52 4.90 -9.89 0.53
N MET A 53 3.70 -9.70 -0.01
CA MET A 53 2.46 -9.54 0.76
C MET A 53 1.44 -10.58 0.31
N GLU A 54 0.84 -11.29 1.25
CA GLU A 54 -0.22 -12.26 0.98
C GLU A 54 -1.58 -11.56 0.82
N ASN A 55 -2.52 -12.19 0.11
CA ASN A 55 -3.89 -11.71 -0.07
C ASN A 55 -4.01 -10.33 -0.74
N THR A 56 -3.05 -9.97 -1.60
CA THR A 56 -3.12 -8.74 -2.40
C THR A 56 -4.26 -8.79 -3.40
N ILE A 57 -5.03 -7.71 -3.47
CA ILE A 57 -5.99 -7.43 -4.54
C ILE A 57 -5.21 -6.83 -5.71
N PRO A 58 -5.42 -7.29 -6.97
CA PRO A 58 -4.69 -6.74 -8.11
C PRO A 58 -4.89 -5.22 -8.24
N LEU A 59 -3.78 -4.49 -8.26
CA LEU A 59 -3.76 -3.06 -8.50
C LEU A 59 -4.00 -2.76 -9.99
N THR A 60 -5.10 -2.10 -10.30
CA THR A 60 -5.44 -1.52 -11.61
C THR A 60 -5.20 -0.01 -11.62
N GLU A 61 -5.08 0.60 -12.81
CA GLU A 61 -4.99 2.06 -12.95
C GLU A 61 -6.15 2.82 -12.28
N GLU A 62 -7.36 2.24 -12.35
CA GLU A 62 -8.55 2.79 -11.69
C GLU A 62 -8.39 2.76 -10.17
N SER A 63 -8.02 1.61 -9.60
CA SER A 63 -7.79 1.47 -8.15
C SER A 63 -6.65 2.35 -7.66
N PHE A 64 -5.58 2.51 -8.46
CA PHE A 64 -4.44 3.36 -8.11
C PHE A 64 -4.83 4.84 -7.97
N SER A 65 -5.82 5.29 -8.75
CA SER A 65 -6.34 6.66 -8.73
C SER A 65 -7.54 6.84 -7.78
N THR A 66 -7.97 5.78 -7.06
CA THR A 66 -9.17 5.80 -6.23
C THR A 66 -8.88 6.32 -4.82
N GLU A 67 -9.71 7.26 -4.35
CA GLU A 67 -9.81 7.63 -2.93
C GLU A 67 -10.83 6.70 -2.25
N TYR A 68 -10.37 5.82 -1.35
CA TYR A 68 -11.25 4.79 -0.78
C TYR A 68 -12.06 5.27 0.41
N ASN A 69 -11.48 6.13 1.25
CA ASN A 69 -12.06 6.52 2.55
C ASN A 69 -12.47 5.32 3.44
N ASP A 70 -11.84 4.16 3.22
CA ASP A 70 -12.07 2.88 3.89
C ASP A 70 -10.71 2.21 4.20
N MET A 71 -10.70 1.00 4.77
CA MET A 71 -9.51 0.20 5.07
C MET A 71 -8.85 -0.42 3.83
N ASP A 72 -8.78 0.30 2.72
CA ASP A 72 -8.03 -0.08 1.53
C ASP A 72 -6.77 0.77 1.40
N LEU A 73 -5.68 0.14 0.95
CA LEU A 73 -4.41 0.81 0.71
C LEU A 73 -3.79 0.29 -0.58
N ASN A 74 -3.50 1.19 -1.51
CA ASN A 74 -2.65 0.91 -2.66
C ASN A 74 -1.19 0.82 -2.20
N VAL A 75 -0.47 -0.17 -2.69
CA VAL A 75 0.96 -0.33 -2.48
C VAL A 75 1.61 -0.55 -3.84
N ARG A 76 2.69 0.20 -4.13
CA ARG A 76 3.49 0.03 -5.34
C ARG A 76 4.97 0.06 -4.97
N ILE A 77 5.76 -0.81 -5.60
CA ILE A 77 7.22 -0.75 -5.50
C ILE A 77 7.73 0.20 -6.58
N VAL A 78 8.60 1.14 -6.20
CA VAL A 78 9.24 2.08 -7.12
C VAL A 78 10.75 1.90 -7.10
N GLU A 79 11.41 2.18 -8.22
CA GLU A 79 12.84 1.96 -8.40
C GLU A 79 13.71 3.06 -7.78
N ASN A 80 13.20 4.29 -7.76
CA ASN A 80 13.92 5.51 -7.39
C ASN A 80 12.95 6.63 -6.95
N LEU A 81 13.49 7.83 -6.73
CA LEU A 81 12.72 8.99 -6.28
C LEU A 81 11.90 9.61 -7.42
N GLU A 82 12.44 9.65 -8.63
CA GLU A 82 11.78 10.21 -9.80
C GLU A 82 10.47 9.48 -10.10
N GLU A 83 10.49 8.15 -10.11
CA GLU A 83 9.27 7.33 -10.25
C GLU A 83 8.29 7.51 -9.10
N ALA A 84 8.77 7.89 -7.91
CA ALA A 84 7.89 8.15 -6.77
C ALA A 84 7.17 9.51 -6.87
N ILE A 85 7.68 10.42 -7.70
CA ILE A 85 7.13 11.77 -7.92
C ILE A 85 6.14 11.79 -9.09
N ASP A 86 6.42 11.02 -10.15
CA ASP A 86 5.59 10.90 -11.35
C ASP A 86 4.25 10.18 -11.09
#